data_AF-A0A2A4VVX7-F1
#
_entry.id   AF-A0A2A4VVX7-F1
#
_cell.length_a   1.000
_cell.length_b   1.000
_cell.length_c   1.000
_cell.angle_alpha   90.00
_cell.angle_beta   90.00
_cell.angle_gamma   90.00
#
_symmetry.space_group_name_H-M   'P 1'
#
loop_
_entity.id
_entity.type
_entity.pdbx_description
1 polymer ?
#
loop_
_entity_poly.entity_id
_entity_poly.type
_entity_poly.pdbx_seq_one_letter_code
_entity_poly.pdbx_strand_id
1 'polypeptide(L)'
;MLSRYINQILKQHPEYAGIIPVIEKEILHHDIMHVLVKQGALQQLTFIGGTSLRLCYNSSRLSEDLDFNGGHNFKPSDFNGLENDIQHYLSKKHEVKVWVNKPNQEKQGNYQTSTTLADRSS
;
A
#
# COMPACT_ATOMS: atom_id res chain seq x y z
N MET A 1 12.28 -9.74 6.95
CA MET A 1 12.69 -8.36 7.39
C MET A 1 11.64 -7.60 8.22
N LEU A 2 10.38 -7.48 7.77
CA LEU A 2 9.31 -6.74 8.48
C LEU A 2 9.07 -7.23 9.91
N SER A 3 8.90 -8.53 10.08
CA SER A 3 8.66 -9.17 11.38
C SER A 3 9.79 -8.88 12.39
N ARG A 4 11.02 -8.73 11.90
CA ARG A 4 12.18 -8.38 12.74
C ARG A 4 12.02 -6.96 13.32
N TYR A 5 11.63 -5.99 12.50
CA TYR A 5 11.40 -4.61 12.97
C TYR A 5 10.22 -4.54 13.94
N ILE A 6 9.12 -5.23 13.64
CA ILE A 6 7.96 -5.30 14.54
C ILE A 6 8.34 -5.91 15.88
N ASN A 7 9.08 -7.02 15.88
CA ASN A 7 9.55 -7.65 17.11
C ASN A 7 10.49 -6.74 17.90
N GLN A 8 11.28 -5.89 17.23
CA GLN A 8 12.11 -4.89 17.90
C GLN A 8 11.28 -3.77 18.52
N ILE A 9 10.29 -3.25 17.79
CA ILE A 9 9.34 -2.25 18.30
C ILE A 9 8.61 -2.79 19.53
N LEU A 10 8.07 -4.01 19.48
CA LEU A 10 7.36 -4.63 20.61
C LEU A 10 8.24 -4.88 21.83
N LYS A 11 9.53 -5.17 21.63
CA LYS A 11 10.47 -5.33 22.75
C LYS A 11 10.70 -4.00 23.48
N GLN A 12 10.70 -2.89 22.76
CA GLN A 12 10.92 -1.55 23.32
C GLN A 12 9.62 -0.90 23.80
N HIS A 13 8.52 -1.20 23.14
CA HIS A 13 7.18 -0.63 23.35
C HIS A 13 6.11 -1.73 23.35
N PRO A 14 6.01 -2.55 24.41
CA PRO A 14 5.02 -3.62 24.51
C PRO A 14 3.58 -3.13 24.37
N GLU A 15 3.30 -1.88 24.72
CA GLU A 15 2.01 -1.21 24.58
C GLU A 15 1.51 -1.14 23.13
N TYR A 16 2.41 -1.27 22.15
CA TYR A 16 2.03 -1.24 20.73
C TYR A 16 1.52 -2.58 20.19
N ALA A 17 1.47 -3.64 21.01
CA ALA A 17 0.96 -4.94 20.61
C ALA A 17 -0.43 -4.87 19.94
N GLY A 18 -1.33 -4.04 20.48
CA GLY A 18 -2.70 -3.89 19.95
C GLY A 18 -2.78 -3.13 18.62
N ILE A 19 -1.73 -2.42 18.21
CA ILE A 19 -1.71 -1.58 17.01
C ILE A 19 -0.71 -2.06 15.95
N ILE A 20 -0.09 -3.23 16.13
CA ILE A 20 0.83 -3.80 15.13
C ILE A 20 0.23 -3.86 13.72
N PRO A 21 -1.03 -4.29 13.51
CA PRO A 21 -1.62 -4.30 12.18
C PRO A 21 -1.66 -2.91 11.53
N VAL A 22 -1.79 -1.85 12.34
CA VAL A 22 -1.78 -0.46 11.87
C VAL A 22 -0.37 -0.05 11.45
N ILE A 23 0.64 -0.36 12.28
CA ILE A 23 2.04 -0.09 11.99
C ILE A 23 2.49 -0.82 10.71
N GLU A 24 2.08 -2.08 10.55
CA GLU A 24 2.33 -2.87 9.34
C GLU A 24 1.74 -2.23 8.10
N LYS A 25 0.47 -1.85 8.16
CA LYS A 25 -0.21 -1.17 7.05
C LYS A 25 0.52 0.12 6.66
N GLU A 26 0.91 0.93 7.63
CA GLU A 26 1.61 2.20 7.37
C GLU A 26 2.98 1.98 6.70
N ILE A 27 3.74 0.96 7.13
CA ILE A 27 5.00 0.56 6.46
C ILE A 27 4.72 0.11 5.02
N LEU A 28 3.69 -0.73 4.81
CA LEU A 28 3.33 -1.21 3.47
C LEU A 28 2.86 -0.07 2.56
N HIS A 29 2.14 0.93 3.08
CA HIS A 29 1.74 2.12 2.31
C HIS A 29 2.95 2.89 1.80
N HIS A 30 3.95 3.13 2.65
CA HIS A 30 5.20 3.77 2.23
C HIS A 30 5.94 2.98 1.15
N ASP A 31 5.93 1.66 1.25
CA ASP A 31 6.59 0.77 0.29
C ASP A 31 5.86 0.73 -1.06
N ILE A 32 4.53 0.68 -1.04
CA ILE A 32 3.72 0.78 -2.26
C ILE A 32 3.95 2.15 -2.91
N MET A 33 3.90 3.24 -2.15
CA MET A 33 4.18 4.59 -2.65
C MET A 33 5.58 4.68 -3.29
N HIS A 34 6.59 4.04 -2.69
CA HIS A 34 7.92 3.98 -3.27
C HIS A 34 7.93 3.31 -4.65
N VAL A 35 7.25 2.17 -4.82
CA VAL A 35 7.12 1.50 -6.12
C VAL A 35 6.40 2.38 -7.12
N LEU A 36 5.28 3.01 -6.73
CA LEU A 36 4.51 3.92 -7.58
C LEU A 36 5.35 5.11 -8.08
N VAL A 37 6.19 5.68 -7.23
CA VAL A 37 7.14 6.74 -7.63
C VAL A 37 8.15 6.19 -8.62
N LYS A 38 8.76 5.03 -8.31
CA LYS A 38 9.82 4.43 -9.13
C LYS A 38 9.37 4.08 -10.54
N GLN A 39 8.12 3.62 -10.69
CA GLN A 39 7.54 3.29 -12.00
C GLN A 39 6.92 4.50 -12.72
N GLY A 40 7.02 5.69 -12.14
CA GLY A 40 6.42 6.92 -12.71
C GLY A 40 4.89 6.95 -12.65
N ALA A 41 4.26 5.99 -11.98
CA ALA A 41 2.81 5.85 -11.88
C ALA A 41 2.16 7.12 -11.28
N LEU A 42 2.79 7.73 -10.27
CA LEU A 42 2.28 8.93 -9.62
C LEU A 42 2.28 10.19 -10.51
N GLN A 43 2.95 10.18 -11.66
CA GLN A 43 2.94 11.35 -12.58
C GLN A 43 1.56 11.56 -13.21
N GLN A 44 0.75 10.51 -13.27
CA GLN A 44 -0.58 10.51 -13.88
C GLN A 44 -1.70 10.35 -12.83
N LEU A 45 -1.35 10.31 -11.55
CA LEU A 45 -2.29 10.09 -10.45
C LEU A 45 -2.20 11.22 -9.44
N THR A 46 -3.36 11.72 -9.00
CA THR A 46 -3.44 12.59 -7.82
C THR A 46 -3.71 11.74 -6.59
N PHE A 47 -2.82 11.77 -5.61
CA PHE A 47 -3.00 11.07 -4.34
C PHE A 47 -4.05 11.80 -3.49
N ILE A 48 -5.12 11.10 -3.11
CA ILE A 48 -6.28 11.66 -2.41
C ILE A 48 -6.65 10.80 -1.18
N GLY A 49 -7.76 11.13 -0.53
CA GLY A 49 -8.30 10.33 0.57
C GLY A 49 -7.57 10.50 1.90
N GLY A 50 -7.94 9.68 2.88
CA GLY A 50 -7.45 9.79 4.26
C GLY A 50 -5.94 9.57 4.39
N THR A 51 -5.37 8.69 3.57
CA THR A 51 -3.95 8.35 3.65
C THR A 51 -3.08 9.49 3.10
N SER A 52 -3.58 10.28 2.15
CA SER A 52 -2.89 11.51 1.73
C SER A 52 -2.79 12.54 2.86
N LEU A 53 -3.85 12.68 3.68
CA LEU A 53 -3.83 13.54 4.87
C LEU A 53 -2.85 13.01 5.92
N ARG A 54 -2.78 11.69 6.11
CA ARG A 54 -1.82 11.06 7.01
C ARG A 54 -0.38 11.29 6.56
N LEU A 55 -0.05 10.93 5.31
CA LEU A 55 1.34 10.90 4.83
C LEU A 55 1.87 12.28 4.40
N CYS A 56 1.04 13.15 3.84
CA CYS A 56 1.49 14.45 3.33
C CYS A 56 1.29 15.59 4.32
N TYR A 57 0.33 15.48 5.24
CA TYR A 57 -0.03 16.54 6.19
C TYR A 57 0.05 16.11 7.66
N ASN A 58 0.61 14.92 7.94
CA ASN A 58 0.84 14.38 9.28
C ASN A 58 -0.44 14.33 10.15
N SER A 59 -1.58 14.00 9.53
CA SER A 59 -2.85 13.84 10.25
C SER A 59 -2.76 12.73 11.31
N SER A 60 -3.39 12.96 12.47
CA SER A 60 -3.44 12.00 13.57
C SER A 60 -4.38 10.82 13.31
N ARG A 61 -5.28 10.94 12.31
CA ARG A 61 -6.23 9.88 11.97
C ARG A 61 -5.52 8.75 11.24
N LEU A 62 -5.76 7.53 11.69
CA LEU A 62 -5.34 6.32 10.98
C LEU A 62 -6.09 6.20 9.66
N SER A 63 -5.42 5.64 8.65
CA SER A 63 -6.00 5.43 7.33
C SER A 63 -5.59 4.07 6.79
N GLU A 64 -6.48 3.44 6.03
CA GLU A 64 -6.35 2.03 5.66
C GLU A 64 -6.05 1.84 4.17
N ASP A 65 -6.53 2.75 3.32
CA ASP A 65 -6.52 2.60 1.86
C ASP A 65 -5.62 3.62 1.17
N LEU A 66 -5.01 3.25 0.05
CA LEU A 66 -4.33 4.21 -0.82
C LEU A 66 -5.26 4.61 -1.96
N ASP A 67 -5.72 5.86 -1.95
CA ASP A 67 -6.69 6.37 -2.92
C ASP A 67 -6.04 7.30 -3.94
N PHE A 68 -6.35 7.08 -5.22
CA PHE A 68 -5.82 7.90 -6.32
C PHE A 68 -6.94 8.33 -7.27
N ASN A 69 -6.83 9.55 -7.79
CA ASN A 69 -7.63 10.03 -8.92
C ASN A 69 -6.75 10.08 -10.17
N GLY A 70 -7.16 9.40 -11.25
CA GLY A 70 -6.41 9.36 -12.50
C GLY A 70 -6.71 10.48 -13.50
N GLY A 71 -7.64 11.38 -13.17
CA GLY A 71 -8.06 12.46 -14.06
C GLY A 71 -8.77 11.98 -15.34
N HIS A 72 -8.99 12.91 -16.27
CA HIS A 72 -9.77 12.67 -17.49
C HIS A 72 -9.12 11.71 -18.49
N ASN A 73 -7.79 11.59 -18.47
CA ASN A 73 -7.03 10.76 -19.41
C ASN A 73 -6.66 9.39 -18.83
N PHE A 74 -7.20 9.03 -17.65
CA PHE A 74 -6.90 7.77 -17.00
C PHE A 74 -7.25 6.58 -17.88
N LYS A 75 -6.26 5.72 -18.12
CA LYS A 75 -6.50 4.40 -18.69
C LYS A 75 -5.93 3.34 -17.74
N PRO A 76 -6.74 2.37 -17.27
CA PRO A 76 -6.24 1.27 -16.46
C PRO A 76 -5.05 0.53 -17.10
N SER A 77 -5.01 0.47 -18.44
CA SER A 77 -3.91 -0.13 -19.20
C SER A 77 -2.55 0.52 -18.98
N ASP A 78 -2.52 1.80 -18.59
CA ASP A 78 -1.27 2.54 -18.35
C ASP A 78 -0.53 2.01 -17.10
N PHE A 79 -1.22 1.21 -16.28
CA PHE A 79 -0.70 0.62 -15.05
C PHE A 79 -0.57 -0.92 -15.16
N ASN A 80 -0.67 -1.48 -16.37
CA ASN A 80 -0.48 -2.91 -16.58
C ASN A 80 0.90 -3.36 -16.10
N GLY A 81 0.94 -4.38 -15.24
CA GLY A 81 2.19 -4.94 -14.72
C GLY A 81 2.60 -4.33 -13.39
N LEU A 82 2.00 -3.21 -12.97
CA LEU A 82 2.26 -2.58 -11.68
C LEU A 82 1.98 -3.54 -10.51
N GLU A 83 0.98 -4.41 -10.65
CA GLU A 83 0.69 -5.45 -9.67
C GLU A 83 1.89 -6.38 -9.44
N ASN A 84 2.62 -6.72 -10.51
CA ASN A 84 3.79 -7.59 -10.45
C ASN A 84 4.98 -6.86 -9.83
N ASP A 85 5.15 -5.57 -10.15
CA ASP A 85 6.22 -4.75 -9.56
C ASP A 85 6.03 -4.57 -8.06
N ILE A 86 4.80 -4.26 -7.62
CA ILE A 86 4.45 -4.15 -6.20
C ILE A 86 4.66 -5.50 -5.51
N GLN A 87 4.12 -6.58 -6.09
CA GLN A 87 4.24 -7.92 -5.51
C GLN A 87 5.71 -8.36 -5.39
N HIS A 88 6.50 -8.17 -6.44
CA HIS A 88 7.92 -8.52 -6.46
C HIS A 88 8.71 -7.72 -5.43
N TYR A 89 8.50 -6.40 -5.39
CA TYR A 89 9.18 -5.52 -4.45
C TYR A 89 8.88 -5.89 -3.00
N LEU A 90 7.60 -6.00 -2.64
CA LEU A 90 7.19 -6.30 -1.27
C LEU A 90 7.63 -7.69 -0.84
N SER A 91 7.47 -8.70 -1.71
CA SER A 91 7.90 -10.07 -1.39
C SER A 91 9.39 -10.15 -1.12
N LYS A 92 10.20 -9.49 -1.97
CA LYS A 92 11.65 -9.46 -1.83
C LYS A 92 12.09 -8.67 -0.59
N LYS A 93 11.49 -7.50 -0.35
CA LYS A 93 11.88 -6.62 0.75
C LYS A 93 11.55 -7.21 2.11
N HIS A 94 10.37 -7.82 2.23
CA HIS A 94 9.86 -8.30 3.51
C HIS A 94 10.15 -9.77 3.78
N GLU A 95 10.55 -10.52 2.74
CA GLU A 95 10.81 -11.97 2.77
C GLU A 95 9.54 -12.76 3.13
N VAL A 96 8.40 -12.32 2.59
CA VAL A 96 7.08 -12.94 2.78
C VAL A 96 6.38 -13.11 1.44
N LYS A 97 5.39 -14.01 1.38
CA LYS A 97 4.60 -14.17 0.17
C LYS A 97 3.57 -13.04 0.09
N VAL A 98 3.63 -12.25 -0.98
CA VAL A 98 2.65 -11.18 -1.22
C VAL A 98 1.78 -11.53 -2.42
N TRP A 99 0.51 -11.17 -2.31
CA TRP A 99 -0.49 -11.28 -3.36
C TRP A 99 -1.07 -9.91 -3.65
N VAL A 100 -1.02 -9.49 -4.91
CA VAL A 100 -1.66 -8.26 -5.37
C VAL A 100 -2.75 -8.62 -6.36
N ASN A 101 -3.99 -8.29 -6.03
CA ASN A 101 -5.12 -8.54 -6.93
C ASN A 101 -5.33 -7.36 -7.86
N LYS A 102 -5.58 -7.66 -9.14
CA LYS A 102 -6.07 -6.65 -10.08
C LYS A 102 -7.47 -6.18 -9.67
N PRO A 103 -7.83 -4.92 -10.00
CA PRO A 103 -9.18 -4.46 -9.75
C PRO A 103 -10.18 -5.29 -10.54
N ASN A 104 -11.29 -5.67 -9.89
CA ASN A 104 -12.40 -6.34 -10.56
C ASN A 104 -12.99 -5.42 -11.64
N GLN A 105 -13.25 -5.96 -12.83
CA GLN A 105 -13.83 -5.20 -13.94
C GLN A 105 -15.34 -4.90 -13.76
N GLU A 106 -15.96 -5.41 -12.69
CA GLU A 106 -17.35 -5.09 -12.36
C GLU A 106 -17.47 -3.62 -11.96
N LYS A 107 -18.08 -2.84 -12.87
CA LYS A 107 -18.35 -1.41 -12.71
C LYS A 107 -19.28 -1.17 -11.51
N GLN A 108 -18.73 -0.87 -10.34
CA GLN A 108 -19.41 -0.08 -9.33
C GLN A 108 -19.01 1.40 -9.49
N GLY A 109 -19.52 2.04 -10.54
CA GLY A 109 -19.24 3.46 -10.82
C GLY A 109 -17.81 3.76 -11.29
N ASN A 110 -17.33 5.00 -11.05
CA ASN A 110 -16.01 5.50 -11.46
C ASN A 110 -14.86 5.05 -10.53
N TYR A 111 -15.07 4.04 -9.68
CA TYR A 111 -14.09 3.58 -8.68
C TYR A 111 -13.55 2.21 -9.05
N GLN A 112 -12.24 2.01 -8.88
CA GLN A 112 -11.58 0.71 -9.00
C GLN A 112 -10.79 0.44 -7.72
N THR A 113 -11.04 -0.70 -7.08
CA THR A 113 -10.36 -1.10 -5.84
C THR A 113 -9.43 -2.27 -6.13
N SER A 114 -8.19 -2.18 -5.65
CA SER A 114 -7.21 -3.27 -5.69
C SER A 114 -6.76 -3.57 -4.26
N THR A 115 -6.67 -4.85 -3.90
CA THR A 115 -6.25 -5.27 -2.56
C THR A 115 -4.88 -5.92 -2.63
N THR A 116 -3.97 -5.47 -1.76
CA THR A 116 -2.68 -6.13 -1.52
C THR A 116 -2.77 -6.90 -0.21
N LEU A 117 -2.56 -8.21 -0.26
CA LEU A 117 -2.50 -9.08 0.91
C LEU A 117 -1.09 -9.66 1.02
N ALA A 118 -0.41 -9.43 2.14
CA ALA A 118 0.82 -10.12 2.47
C ALA A 118 0.48 -11.27 3.43
N ASP A 119 0.77 -12.51 3.01
CA ASP A 119 0.58 -13.68 3.86
C ASP A 119 1.91 -14.05 4.54
N ARG A 120 1.85 -14.19 5.86
CA ARG A 120 2.97 -14.72 6.63
C ARG A 120 2.82 -16.24 6.64
N SER A 121 3.55 -16.92 5.77
CA SER A 121 3.74 -18.37 5.91
C SER A 121 4.23 -18.66 7.34
N SER A 122 3.39 -19.41 8.05
CA SER A 122 3.55 -19.78 9.47
C SER A 122 4.79 -20.61 9.72
#